data_AF-A0A957KQT7-F1
#
_entry.id   AF-A0A957KQT7-F1
#
_cell.length_a   1.000
_cell.length_b   1.000
_cell.length_c   1.000
_cell.angle_alpha   90.00
_cell.angle_beta   90.00
_cell.angle_gamma   90.00
#
_symmetry.space_group_name_H-M   'P 1'
#
loop_
_entity.id
_entity.type
_entity.pdbx_description
1 polymer ?
#
loop_
_entity_poly.entity_id
_entity_poly.type
_entity_poly.pdbx_seq_one_letter_code
_entity_poly.pdbx_strand_id
1 'polypeptide(L)'
;MQIREYQEWLEAWDRARAWEQVTMSHTLLHALEELGEVSKLVQMIEGYRAPSPDDLDAIRSELALELSDLQVMLFKIAYLAGIDMEAAMVRGQAKADARFPDPATGPAERAAYWARYQEYLRRHGLVE
;
A
#
# COMPACT_ATOMS: atom_id res chain seq x y z
N MET A 1 14.03 -7.78 -10.58
CA MET A 1 14.29 -8.38 -9.27
C MET A 1 13.02 -9.08 -8.83
N GLN A 2 13.12 -10.35 -8.45
CA GLN A 2 11.99 -11.10 -7.88
C GLN A 2 11.76 -10.70 -6.41
N ILE A 3 10.58 -10.99 -5.84
CA ILE A 3 10.21 -10.49 -4.49
C ILE A 3 11.16 -11.03 -3.43
N ARG A 4 11.47 -12.32 -3.48
CA ARG A 4 12.44 -12.95 -2.57
C ARG A 4 13.83 -12.32 -2.69
N GLU A 5 14.29 -12.12 -3.92
CA GLU A 5 15.62 -11.54 -4.22
C GLU A 5 15.77 -10.12 -3.63
N TYR A 6 14.72 -9.30 -3.71
CA TYR A 6 14.74 -7.97 -3.09
C TYR A 6 14.78 -8.05 -1.56
N GLN A 7 13.98 -8.94 -0.97
CA GLN A 7 13.97 -9.13 0.48
C GLN A 7 15.35 -9.56 1.00
N GLU A 8 16.01 -10.49 0.31
CA GLU A 8 17.36 -10.96 0.65
C GLU A 8 18.41 -9.85 0.50
N TRP A 9 18.32 -9.05 -0.57
CA TRP A 9 19.19 -7.88 -0.74
C TRP A 9 19.01 -6.87 0.40
N LEU A 10 17.75 -6.57 0.76
CA LEU A 10 17.45 -5.62 1.83
C LEU A 10 18.00 -6.12 3.17
N GLU A 11 17.79 -7.39 3.49
CA GLU A 11 18.31 -7.98 4.72
C GLU A 11 19.83 -7.87 4.78
N ALA A 12 20.54 -8.22 3.70
CA ALA A 12 21.99 -8.09 3.65
C ALA A 12 22.46 -6.64 3.80
N TRP A 13 21.78 -5.70 3.15
CA TRP A 13 22.07 -4.27 3.21
C TRP A 13 21.86 -3.69 4.62
N ASP A 14 20.78 -4.10 5.30
CA ASP A 14 20.41 -3.65 6.64
C ASP A 14 21.36 -4.24 7.70
N ARG A 15 21.70 -5.53 7.58
CA ARG A 15 22.68 -6.21 8.46
C ARG A 15 24.09 -5.63 8.35
N ALA A 16 24.51 -5.23 7.15
CA ALA A 16 25.80 -4.56 6.97
C ALA A 16 25.91 -3.22 7.73
N ARG A 17 24.77 -2.67 8.18
CA ARG A 17 24.66 -1.41 8.93
C ARG A 17 24.32 -1.62 10.41
N ALA A 18 24.28 -2.87 10.88
CA ALA A 18 23.84 -3.23 12.23
C ALA A 18 22.38 -2.80 12.53
N TRP A 19 21.58 -2.55 11.50
CA TRP A 19 20.21 -2.05 11.63
C TRP A 19 19.18 -3.15 11.88
N GLU A 20 19.58 -4.41 11.76
CA GLU A 20 18.78 -5.57 12.16
C GLU A 20 18.50 -5.58 13.67
N GLN A 21 19.25 -4.79 14.44
CA GLN A 21 19.08 -4.62 15.89
C GLN A 21 17.92 -3.68 16.23
N VAL A 22 17.42 -2.89 15.26
CA VAL A 22 16.20 -2.10 15.43
C VAL A 22 15.03 -3.06 15.62
N THR A 23 14.31 -2.88 16.72
CA THR A 23 13.22 -3.80 17.06
C THR A 23 12.10 -3.73 16.05
N MET A 24 11.41 -4.85 15.85
CA MET A 24 10.24 -4.95 14.96
C MET A 24 9.15 -3.92 15.33
N SER A 25 8.99 -3.58 16.62
CA SER A 25 8.06 -2.55 17.06
C SER A 25 8.43 -1.15 16.56
N HIS A 26 9.72 -0.80 16.52
CA HIS A 26 10.17 0.47 15.96
C HIS A 26 10.07 0.47 14.43
N THR A 27 10.40 -0.65 13.76
CA THR A 27 10.17 -0.78 12.32
C THR A 27 8.69 -0.64 11.96
N LEU A 28 7.78 -1.19 12.77
CA LEU A 28 6.35 -0.98 12.59
C LEU A 28 5.94 0.47 12.77
N LEU A 29 6.54 1.18 13.74
CA LEU A 29 6.31 2.62 13.90
C LEU A 29 6.73 3.40 12.64
N HIS A 30 7.91 3.12 12.09
CA HIS A 30 8.36 3.73 10.83
C HIS A 30 7.42 3.38 9.67
N ALA A 31 6.94 2.14 9.56
CA ALA A 31 5.94 1.79 8.55
C ALA A 31 4.66 2.64 8.66
N LEU A 32 4.25 3.03 9.87
CA LEU A 32 3.11 3.94 10.07
C LEU A 32 3.43 5.37 9.64
N GLU A 33 4.67 5.82 9.83
CA GLU A 33 5.14 7.12 9.36
C GLU A 33 5.11 7.18 7.82
N GLU A 34 5.68 6.18 7.14
CA GLU A 34 5.65 6.11 5.66
C GLU A 34 4.23 5.98 5.11
N LEU A 35 3.35 5.24 5.80
CA LEU A 35 1.93 5.18 5.43
C LEU A 35 1.24 6.55 5.58
N GLY A 36 1.69 7.38 6.50
CA GLY A 36 1.25 8.76 6.66
C GLY A 36 1.62 9.64 5.47
N GLU A 37 2.86 9.53 4.98
CA GLU A 37 3.32 10.24 3.77
C GLU A 37 2.57 9.76 2.51
N VAL A 38 2.40 8.44 2.34
CA VAL A 38 1.54 7.87 1.30
C VAL A 38 0.12 8.45 1.37
N SER A 39 -0.48 8.50 2.56
CA SER A 39 -1.82 9.05 2.76
C SER A 39 -1.91 10.53 2.38
N LYS A 40 -0.91 11.33 2.75
CA LYS A 40 -0.84 12.76 2.40
C LYS A 40 -0.82 12.96 0.89
N LEU A 41 -0.05 12.17 0.14
CA LEU A 41 0.03 12.28 -1.32
C LEU A 41 -1.25 11.79 -2.01
N VAL A 42 -1.85 10.70 -1.54
CA VAL A 42 -3.16 10.23 -2.03
C VAL A 42 -4.23 11.32 -1.82
N GLN A 43 -4.25 11.96 -0.65
CA GLN A 43 -5.17 13.08 -0.37
C GLN A 43 -4.97 14.27 -1.33
N MET A 44 -3.74 14.52 -1.81
CA MET A 44 -3.51 15.54 -2.84
C MET A 44 -4.07 15.13 -4.19
N ILE A 45 -3.86 13.86 -4.59
CA ILE A 45 -4.39 13.32 -5.86
C ILE A 45 -5.92 13.34 -5.88
N GLU A 46 -6.56 13.05 -4.75
CA GLU A 46 -8.03 13.02 -4.62
C GLU A 46 -8.65 14.40 -4.41
N GLY A 47 -7.83 15.47 -4.31
CA GLY A 47 -8.30 16.84 -4.13
C GLY A 47 -8.79 17.18 -2.72
N TYR A 48 -8.60 16.29 -1.75
CA TYR A 48 -8.85 16.59 -0.33
C TYR A 48 -7.83 17.59 0.23
N ARG A 49 -6.58 17.49 -0.24
CA ARG A 49 -5.49 18.42 0.09
C ARG A 49 -5.05 19.14 -1.19
N ALA A 50 -4.72 20.43 -1.09
CA ALA A 50 -4.14 21.15 -2.22
C ALA A 50 -2.76 20.57 -2.59
N PRO A 51 -2.48 20.35 -3.89
CA PRO A 51 -1.18 19.87 -4.34
C PRO A 51 -0.09 20.92 -4.06
N SER A 52 1.11 20.45 -3.71
CA SER A 52 2.29 21.30 -3.51
C SER A 52 3.56 20.48 -3.77
N PRO A 53 4.21 20.61 -4.95
CA PRO A 53 3.92 21.55 -6.04
C PRO A 53 2.56 21.27 -6.72
N ASP A 54 2.01 22.27 -7.43
CA ASP A 54 0.82 22.10 -8.29
C ASP A 54 1.18 21.34 -9.58
N ASP A 55 1.69 20.13 -9.39
CA ASP A 55 2.17 19.23 -10.42
C ASP A 55 1.84 17.79 -9.98
N LEU A 56 0.79 17.23 -10.58
CA LEU A 56 0.33 15.88 -10.25
C LEU A 56 1.31 14.79 -10.69
N ASP A 57 2.15 15.04 -11.69
CA ASP A 57 3.15 14.06 -12.12
C ASP A 57 4.29 14.00 -11.11
N ALA A 58 4.70 15.17 -10.57
CA ALA A 58 5.63 15.23 -9.45
C ALA A 58 5.09 14.50 -8.21
N ILE A 59 3.82 14.73 -7.85
CA ILE A 59 3.16 14.04 -6.72
C ILE A 59 3.10 12.53 -6.93
N ARG A 60 2.82 12.05 -8.15
CA ARG A 60 2.84 10.62 -8.46
C ARG A 60 4.24 10.03 -8.37
N SER A 61 5.26 10.78 -8.77
CA SER A 61 6.65 10.35 -8.63
C SER A 61 7.07 10.24 -7.17
N GLU A 62 6.67 11.19 -6.33
CA GLU A 62 6.91 11.15 -4.88
C GLU A 62 6.16 9.97 -4.24
N LEU A 63 4.90 9.75 -4.63
CA LEU A 63 4.11 8.61 -4.14
C LEU A 63 4.77 7.27 -4.45
N ALA A 64 5.44 7.14 -5.59
CA ALA A 64 6.17 5.93 -5.92
C ALA A 64 7.35 5.67 -4.96
N LEU A 65 8.01 6.73 -4.47
CA LEU A 65 9.09 6.63 -3.49
C LEU A 65 8.53 6.27 -2.11
N GLU A 66 7.49 6.96 -1.65
CA GLU A 66 6.88 6.68 -0.34
C GLU A 66 6.28 5.27 -0.26
N LEU A 67 5.71 4.77 -1.37
CA LEU A 67 5.28 3.37 -1.46
C LEU A 67 6.46 2.39 -1.37
N SER A 68 7.62 2.76 -1.92
CA SER A 68 8.84 1.97 -1.80
C SER A 68 9.36 1.98 -0.36
N ASP A 69 9.37 3.13 0.32
CA ASP A 69 9.85 3.26 1.70
C ASP A 69 8.97 2.48 2.67
N LEU A 70 7.65 2.57 2.51
CA LEU A 70 6.70 1.69 3.22
C LEU A 70 7.01 0.21 2.96
N GLN A 71 7.24 -0.17 1.70
CA GLN A 71 7.51 -1.55 1.33
C GLN A 71 8.84 -2.06 1.92
N VAL A 72 9.87 -1.21 2.05
CA VAL A 72 11.11 -1.53 2.77
C VAL A 72 10.82 -1.88 4.22
N MET A 73 10.00 -1.08 4.91
CA MET A 73 9.64 -1.37 6.31
C MET A 73 8.88 -2.69 6.45
N LEU A 74 7.97 -2.99 5.52
CA LEU A 74 7.24 -4.26 5.51
C LEU A 74 8.16 -5.47 5.26
N PHE A 75 9.11 -5.37 4.33
CA PHE A 75 10.10 -6.44 4.12
C PHE A 75 11.04 -6.59 5.32
N LYS A 76 11.40 -5.48 5.99
CA LYS A 76 12.18 -5.53 7.21
C LYS A 76 11.47 -6.28 8.33
N ILE A 77 10.19 -5.96 8.56
CA ILE A 77 9.35 -6.70 9.51
C ILE A 77 9.30 -8.18 9.13
N ALA A 78 9.10 -8.50 7.85
CA ALA A 78 9.01 -9.87 7.38
C ALA A 78 10.31 -10.65 7.62
N TYR A 79 11.47 -10.11 7.26
CA TYR A 79 12.73 -10.83 7.48
C TYR A 79 13.05 -10.95 8.99
N LEU A 80 12.76 -9.92 9.81
CA LEU A 80 12.93 -10.00 11.27
C LEU A 80 12.01 -11.06 11.89
N ALA A 81 10.89 -11.38 11.25
CA ALA A 81 9.95 -12.43 11.64
C ALA A 81 10.26 -13.81 11.00
N GLY A 82 11.28 -13.92 10.15
CA GLY A 82 11.59 -15.15 9.41
C GLY A 82 10.55 -15.52 8.36
N ILE A 83 9.88 -14.52 7.77
CA ILE A 83 8.83 -14.70 6.76
C ILE A 83 9.42 -14.51 5.36
N ASP A 84 9.30 -15.52 4.51
CA ASP A 84 9.48 -15.40 3.06
C ASP A 84 8.23 -14.74 2.44
N MET A 85 8.39 -13.51 1.96
CA MET A 85 7.28 -12.73 1.43
C MET A 85 6.78 -13.25 0.09
N GLU A 86 7.65 -13.81 -0.76
CA GLU A 86 7.24 -14.39 -2.03
C GLU A 86 6.33 -15.61 -1.80
N ALA A 87 6.74 -16.51 -0.90
CA ALA A 87 5.92 -17.65 -0.50
C ALA A 87 4.62 -17.20 0.19
N ALA A 88 4.65 -16.15 1.01
CA ALA A 88 3.46 -15.58 1.63
C ALA A 88 2.48 -15.02 0.57
N MET A 89 2.98 -14.32 -0.44
CA MET A 89 2.16 -13.72 -1.51
C MET A 89 1.56 -14.77 -2.44
N VAL A 90 2.29 -15.84 -2.78
CA VAL A 90 1.73 -16.98 -3.55
C VAL A 90 0.55 -17.61 -2.80
N ARG A 91 0.67 -17.83 -1.48
CA ARG A 91 -0.45 -18.31 -0.66
C ARG A 91 -1.60 -17.30 -0.60
N GLY A 92 -1.27 -16.01 -0.50
CA GLY A 92 -2.24 -14.92 -0.52
C GLY A 92 -3.05 -14.88 -1.82
N GLN A 93 -2.39 -15.06 -2.96
CA GLN A 93 -3.01 -15.13 -4.28
C GLN A 93 -4.00 -16.31 -4.35
N ALA A 94 -3.56 -17.53 -4.02
CA ALA A 94 -4.43 -18.70 -4.02
C ALA A 94 -5.65 -18.52 -3.09
N LYS A 95 -5.46 -17.88 -1.92
CA LYS A 95 -6.54 -17.53 -1.00
C LYS A 95 -7.51 -16.50 -1.60
N ALA A 96 -7.02 -15.51 -2.34
CA ALA A 96 -7.85 -14.52 -3.01
C ALA A 96 -8.68 -15.13 -4.14
N ASP A 97 -8.06 -15.96 -4.99
CA ASP A 97 -8.73 -16.67 -6.09
C ASP A 97 -9.83 -17.61 -5.57
N ALA A 98 -9.55 -18.33 -4.47
CA ALA A 98 -10.55 -19.19 -3.84
C ALA A 98 -11.72 -18.41 -3.21
N ARG A 99 -11.44 -17.20 -2.69
CA ARG A 99 -12.46 -16.34 -2.06
C ARG A 99 -13.33 -15.62 -3.08
N PHE A 100 -12.78 -15.24 -4.23
CA PHE A 100 -13.45 -14.47 -5.28
C PHE A 100 -13.26 -15.13 -6.66
N PRO A 101 -13.84 -16.32 -6.88
CA PRO A 101 -13.55 -17.12 -8.08
C PRO A 101 -14.16 -16.59 -9.37
N ASP A 102 -15.21 -15.76 -9.30
CA ASP A 102 -15.88 -15.18 -10.46
C ASP A 102 -15.48 -13.71 -10.66
N PRO A 103 -14.70 -13.38 -11.71
CA PRO A 103 -14.31 -12.01 -12.03
C PRO A 103 -15.48 -11.05 -12.25
N ALA A 104 -16.67 -11.55 -12.61
CA ALA A 104 -17.86 -10.72 -12.82
C ALA A 104 -18.45 -10.15 -11.51
N THR A 105 -18.12 -10.75 -10.36
CA THR A 105 -18.60 -10.31 -9.04
C THR A 105 -18.17 -8.86 -8.75
N GLY A 106 -16.89 -8.54 -8.98
CA GLY A 106 -16.33 -7.22 -8.68
C GLY A 106 -17.03 -6.06 -9.43
N PRO A 107 -17.16 -6.11 -10.77
CA PRO A 107 -17.89 -5.10 -11.53
C PRO A 107 -19.36 -4.95 -11.11
N ALA A 108 -20.04 -6.06 -10.82
CA ALA A 108 -21.44 -6.04 -10.39
C ALA A 108 -21.61 -5.38 -9.01
N GLU A 109 -20.78 -5.76 -8.03
CA GLU A 109 -20.78 -5.16 -6.69
C GLU A 109 -20.43 -3.67 -6.74
N ARG A 110 -19.43 -3.29 -7.55
CA ARG A 110 -19.05 -1.89 -7.76
C ARG A 110 -20.20 -1.08 -8.35
N ALA A 111 -20.88 -1.60 -9.39
CA ALA A 111 -22.02 -0.93 -10.00
C ALA A 111 -23.17 -0.74 -9.00
N ALA A 112 -23.46 -1.78 -8.21
CA ALA A 112 -24.48 -1.72 -7.16
C ALA A 112 -24.11 -0.71 -6.07
N TYR A 113 -22.86 -0.66 -5.63
CA TYR A 113 -22.36 0.33 -4.69
C TYR A 113 -22.49 1.76 -5.24
N TRP A 114 -22.08 1.99 -6.48
CA TRP A 114 -22.19 3.30 -7.13
C TRP A 114 -23.62 3.77 -7.30
N ALA A 115 -24.54 2.88 -7.68
CA ALA A 115 -25.97 3.23 -7.73
C ALA A 115 -26.49 3.70 -6.35
N ARG A 116 -26.11 3.00 -5.27
CA ARG A 116 -26.48 3.39 -3.89
C ARG A 116 -25.84 4.72 -3.47
N TYR A 117 -24.56 4.93 -3.81
CA TYR A 117 -23.85 6.16 -3.46
C TYR A 117 -24.42 7.38 -4.19
N GLN A 118 -24.70 7.26 -5.49
CA GLN A 118 -25.33 8.35 -6.28
C GLN A 118 -26.72 8.71 -5.75
N GLU A 119 -27.52 7.71 -5.37
CA GLU A 119 -28.81 7.95 -4.70
C GLU A 119 -28.61 8.66 -3.35
N TYR A 120 -27.62 8.26 -2.54
CA TYR A 120 -27.28 8.94 -1.29
C TYR A 120 -26.94 10.41 -1.53
N LEU A 121 -26.06 10.71 -2.49
CA LEU A 121 -25.67 12.08 -2.83
C LEU A 121 -26.89 12.92 -3.25
N ARG A 122 -27.76 12.39 -4.13
CA ARG A 122 -29.00 13.08 -4.55
C ARG A 122 -29.94 13.35 -3.39
N ARG A 123 -30.16 12.37 -2.50
CA ARG A 123 -31.05 12.54 -1.33
C ARG A 123 -30.58 13.63 -0.36
N HIS A 124 -29.27 13.88 -0.31
CA HIS A 124 -28.67 14.82 0.63
C HIS A 124 -28.22 16.13 -0.04
N GLY A 125 -28.53 16.35 -1.33
CA GLY A 125 -28.15 17.56 -2.05
C GLY A 125 -26.64 17.76 -2.17
N LEU A 126 -25.87 16.68 -2.23
CA LEU A 126 -24.40 16.69 -2.33
C LEU A 126 -23.89 16.64 -3.77
N VAL A 127 -24.80 16.75 -4.74
CA VAL A 127 -24.55 16.89 -6.17
C VAL A 127 -25.46 18.00 -6.69
N GLU A 128 -24.98 18.80 -7.64
CA GLU A 128 -25.76 19.86 -8.31
C GLU A 128 -26.99 19.31 -9.07
#